data_AF-A0A535DVA3-F1
#
_entry.id   AF-A0A535DVA3-F1
#
_cell.length_a   1.000
_cell.length_b   1.000
_cell.length_c   1.000
_cell.angle_alpha   90.00
_cell.angle_beta   90.00
_cell.angle_gamma   90.00
#
_symmetry.space_group_name_H-M   'P 1'
#
loop_
_entity.id
_entity.type
_entity.pdbx_description
1 polymer ?
#
loop_
_entity_poly.entity_id
_entity_poly.type
_entity_poly.pdbx_seq_one_letter_code
_entity_poly.pdbx_strand_id
1 'polypeptide(L)' 'MATLLRASLLLRVGHGERQLVVRELREDQRVMQRINPGTPVDDMPWREIGRYKDLGMERARLRADGWEIEEPSRR' A
#
# COMPACT_ATOMS: atom_id res chain seq x y z
N MET A 1 13.94 -6.81 -5.80
CA MET A 1 12.59 -7.38 -5.59
C MET A 1 11.59 -6.47 -6.25
N ALA A 2 10.76 -6.99 -7.16
CA ALA A 2 9.77 -6.21 -7.87
C ALA A 2 8.48 -6.03 -7.04
N THR A 3 7.85 -4.86 -7.19
CA THR A 3 6.50 -4.61 -6.68
C THR A 3 5.50 -5.07 -7.73
N LEU A 4 4.63 -6.00 -7.37
CA LEU A 4 3.58 -6.51 -8.26
C LEU A 4 2.31 -5.66 -8.19
N LEU A 5 2.03 -5.07 -7.03
CA LEU A 5 0.89 -4.20 -6.81
C LEU A 5 1.26 -3.15 -5.78
N ARG A 6 0.92 -1.89 -6.08
CA ARG A 6 0.97 -0.80 -5.11
C ARG A 6 -0.45 -0.32 -4.84
N ALA A 7 -0.74 -0.03 -3.58
CA ALA A 7 -2.03 0.54 -3.21
C ALA A 7 -1.83 1.64 -2.17
N SER A 8 -2.70 2.65 -2.17
CA SER A 8 -2.69 3.72 -1.19
C SER A 8 -4.07 3.97 -0.60
N LEU A 9 -4.09 4.45 0.64
CA LEU A 9 -5.31 4.82 1.36
C LEU A 9 -5.04 6.05 2.21
N LEU A 10 -5.86 7.09 2.02
CA LEU A 10 -5.81 8.32 2.80
C LEU A 10 -6.78 8.23 3.99
N LEU A 11 -6.24 8.09 5.19
CA LEU A 11 -6.99 8.01 6.43
C LEU A 11 -7.10 9.39 7.08
N ARG A 12 -8.24 9.70 7.69
CA ARG A 12 -8.37 10.79 8.68
C ARG A 12 -8.12 10.21 10.07
N VAL A 13 -7.19 10.78 10.82
CA VAL A 13 -6.77 10.26 12.14
C VAL A 13 -7.06 11.23 13.30
N GLY A 14 -7.46 12.47 13.00
CA GLY A 14 -7.76 13.49 14.00
C GLY A 14 -8.45 14.71 13.37
N HIS A 15 -8.56 15.80 14.12
CA HIS A 15 -9.16 17.04 13.62
C HIS A 15 -8.24 17.72 12.60
N GLY A 16 -8.46 17.43 11.31
CA GLY A 16 -7.69 17.96 10.19
C GLY A 16 -6.48 17.11 9.79
N GLU A 17 -6.03 16.18 10.64
CA GLU A 17 -4.89 15.32 10.36
C GLU A 17 -5.25 14.16 9.42
N ARG A 18 -4.36 13.94 8.44
CA ARG A 18 -4.46 12.83 7.50
C ARG A 18 -3.20 11.98 7.53
N GLN A 19 -3.36 10.69 7.29
CA GLN A 19 -2.25 9.76 7.07
C GLN A 19 -2.43 9.08 5.73
N LEU A 20 -1.38 9.10 4.90
CA LEU A 20 -1.35 8.34 3.66
C LEU A 20 -0.64 7.02 3.93
N VAL A 21 -1.40 5.93 3.93
CA VAL A 21 -0.85 4.59 4.02
C VAL A 21 -0.62 4.07 2.62
N VAL A 22 0.59 3.60 2.33
CA VAL A 22 0.95 2.96 1.05
C VAL A 22 1.37 1.54 1.34
N ARG A 23 0.87 0.59 0.55
CA ARG A 23 1.23 -0.83 0.59
C ARG A 23 1.87 -1.26 -0.72
N GLU A 24 2.88 -2.11 -0.61
CA GLU A 24 3.47 -2.85 -1.73
C GLU A 24 3.29 -4.34 -1.49
N LEU A 25 2.71 -5.03 -2.45
CA LEU A 25 2.73 -6.48 -2.54
C LEU A 25 3.85 -6.85 -3.49
N ARG A 26 4.88 -7.50 -2.95
CA ARG A 26 6.10 -7.84 -3.67
C ARG A 26 6.05 -9.26 -4.24
N GLU A 27 6.92 -9.52 -5.19
CA GLU A 27 7.04 -10.82 -5.86
C GLU A 27 7.39 -11.97 -4.90
N ASP A 28 8.14 -11.70 -3.84
CA ASP A 28 8.49 -12.65 -2.77
C ASP A 28 7.37 -12.85 -1.73
N GLN A 29 6.13 -12.50 -2.10
CA GLN A 29 4.91 -12.59 -1.30
C GLN A 29 4.87 -11.65 -0.08
N ARG A 30 5.86 -10.78 0.12
CA ARG A 30 5.86 -9.83 1.25
C ARG A 30 4.89 -8.69 1.00
N VAL A 31 4.23 -8.27 2.08
CA VAL A 31 3.44 -7.05 2.13
C VAL A 31 4.24 -6.02 2.91
N MET A 32 4.70 -4.98 2.21
CA MET A 32 5.39 -3.85 2.81
C MET A 32 4.41 -2.69 2.97
N GLN A 33 4.55 -1.92 4.05
CA GLN A 33 3.74 -0.74 4.32
C GLN A 33 4.61 0.46 4.68
N ARG A 34 4.23 1.63 4.17
CA ARG A 34 4.78 2.94 4.53
C ARG A 34 3.62 3.84 4.95
N ILE A 35 3.79 4.57 6.04
CA ILE A 35 2.80 5.53 6.55
C ILE A 35 3.41 6.92 6.41
N ASN A 36 2.72 7.84 5.78
CA ASN A 36 3.18 9.21 5.54
C ASN A 36 2.21 10.23 6.17
N PRO A 37 2.66 11.46 6.48
CA PRO A 37 1.82 12.52 7.05
C PRO A 37 0.90 13.17 5.99
N GLY A 38 -0.02 12.38 5.45
CA GLY A 38 -1.07 12.84 4.53
C GLY A 38 -0.65 12.99 3.06
N THR A 39 0.64 13.14 2.77
CA THR A 39 1.20 13.16 1.41
C THR A 39 2.36 12.17 1.29
N PRO A 40 2.74 11.71 0.08
CA PRO A 40 3.90 10.84 -0.09
C PRO A 40 5.19 11.52 0.39
N VAL A 41 5.98 10.83 1.21
CA VAL A 41 7.30 11.26 1.66
C VAL A 41 8.28 10.11 1.43
N ASP A 42 9.33 10.36 0.66
CA ASP A 42 10.23 9.29 0.20
C ASP A 42 11.06 8.67 1.33
N ASP A 43 11.46 9.48 2.30
CA ASP A 43 12.30 9.05 3.42
C ASP A 43 11.56 8.23 4.49
N MET A 44 10.23 8.09 4.38
CA MET A 44 9.47 7.29 5.33
C MET A 44 9.80 5.79 5.15
N PRO A 45 10.16 5.07 6.23
CA PRO A 45 10.65 3.71 6.12
C PRO A 45 9.52 2.75 5.73
N TRP A 46 9.84 1.81 4.85
CA TRP A 46 9.01 0.63 4.60
C TRP A 46 9.14 -0.36 5.75
N ARG A 47 8.02 -0.93 6.18
CA ARG A 47 7.97 -2.01 7.17
C ARG A 47 7.24 -3.22 6.59
N GLU A 48 7.76 -4.41 6.80
CA GLU A 48 7.01 -5.63 6.52
C GLU A 48 5.86 -5.75 7.51
N ILE A 49 4.65 -5.96 7.01
CA ILE A 49 3.45 -6.15 7.84
C ILE A 49 2.84 -7.54 7.69
N GLY A 50 3.38 -8.36 6.79
CA GLY A 50 2.92 -9.73 6.59
C GLY A 50 3.27 -10.27 5.21
N ARG A 51 2.60 -11.36 4.85
CA ARG A 51 2.74 -12.02 3.55
C ARG A 51 1.37 -12.38 3.00
N TYR A 52 1.23 -12.35 1.68
CA TYR A 52 0.01 -12.76 1.00
C TYR A 52 0.16 -14.14 0.36
N LYS A 53 -0.97 -14.83 0.18
CA LYS A 53 -1.01 -16.14 -0.49
C LYS A 53 -1.48 -16.05 -1.93
N ASP A 54 -2.40 -15.14 -2.21
CA ASP A 54 -3.01 -14.94 -3.52
C ASP A 54 -3.10 -13.44 -3.82
N LEU A 55 -2.43 -13.01 -4.90
CA LEU A 55 -2.37 -11.60 -5.30
C LEU A 55 -3.75 -11.08 -5.77
N GLY A 56 -4.54 -11.92 -6.41
CA GLY A 56 -5.88 -11.58 -6.91
C GLY A 56 -6.87 -11.36 -5.78
N MET A 57 -6.84 -12.20 -4.75
CA MET A 57 -7.64 -12.03 -3.54
C MET A 57 -7.26 -10.76 -2.78
N GLU A 58 -5.97 -10.49 -2.59
CA GLU A 58 -5.54 -9.25 -1.92
C GLU A 58 -5.95 -8.01 -2.71
N ARG A 59 -5.81 -8.06 -4.05
CA ARG A 59 -6.28 -6.98 -4.92
C ARG A 59 -7.77 -6.72 -4.76
N ALA A 60 -8.59 -7.77 -4.74
CA ALA A 60 -10.04 -7.65 -4.53
C ALA A 60 -10.37 -7.07 -3.15
N ARG A 61 -9.67 -7.54 -2.11
CA ARG A 61 -9.81 -7.04 -0.74
C ARG A 61 -9.45 -5.55 -0.62
N LEU A 62 -8.29 -5.15 -1.16
CA LEU A 62 -7.86 -3.75 -1.15
C LEU A 62 -8.88 -2.84 -1.84
N ARG A 63 -9.44 -3.26 -2.98
CA ARG A 63 -10.54 -2.52 -3.63
C ARG A 63 -11.78 -2.40 -2.75
N ALA A 64 -12.20 -3.50 -2.12
CA ALA A 64 -13.37 -3.51 -1.24
C ALA A 64 -13.15 -2.61 -0.01
N ASP A 65 -11.92 -2.55 0.50
CA ASP A 65 -11.51 -1.70 1.61
C ASP A 65 -11.29 -0.22 1.19
N GLY A 66 -11.55 0.14 -0.07
CA GLY A 66 -11.47 1.50 -0.58
C GLY A 66 -10.06 2.00 -0.89
N TRP A 67 -9.09 1.11 -1.05
CA TRP A 67 -7.73 1.49 -1.46
C TRP A 67 -7.68 1.87 -2.93
N GLU A 68 -6.93 2.93 -3.24
CA GLU A 68 -6.55 3.26 -4.60
C GLU A 68 -5.42 2.33 -5.03
N ILE A 69 -5.63 1.57 -6.11
CA ILE A 69 -4.65 0.61 -6.60
C ILE A 69 -3.92 1.19 -7.80
N GLU A 70 -2.60 1.30 -7.68
CA GLU A 70 -1.69 1.66 -8.76
C GLU A 70 -1.22 0.36 -9.43
N GLU A 71 -1.66 0.12 -10.66
CA GLU A 71 -1.04 -0.92 -11.47
C GLU A 71 0.35 -0.44 -11.90
N PRO A 72 1.42 -1.23 -11.69
CA PRO A 72 2.72 -0.87 -12.22
C PRO A 72 2.58 -0.74 -13.74
N SER A 73 2.83 0.46 -14.25
CA SER A 73 2.86 0.74 -15.68
C SER A 73 3.82 -0.27 -16.31
N ARG A 74 3.30 -1.16 -17.16
CA ARG A 74 4.15 -2.01 -18.01
C ARG A 74 5.00 -1.07 -18.87
N ARG A 75 6.25 -0.84 -18.46
CA ARG A 75 7.29 -0.26 -19.29
C ARG A 75 8.25 -1.36 -19.69
#